data_AF-A0A2H0KYV1-F1
#
_entry.id   AF-A0A2H0KYV1-F1
#
_cell.length_a   1.000
_cell.length_b   1.000
_cell.length_c   1.000
_cell.angle_alpha   90.00
_cell.angle_beta   90.00
_cell.angle_gamma   90.00
#
_symmetry.space_group_name_H-M   'P 1'
#
loop_
_entity.id
_entity.type
_entity.pdbx_description
1 polymer ?
#
loop_
_entity_poly.entity_id
_entity_poly.type
_entity_poly.pdbx_seq_one_letter_code
_entity_poly.pdbx_strand_id
1 'polypeptide(L)' 'MSIKQKATEGATMFGEFWYFMKKYKRWWLAPIIFFLLVLGTVIFVLEGSALAPFIYTLF' A
#
# COMPACT_ATOMS: atom_id res chain seq x y z
N MET A 1 -24.70 27.97 -28.82
CA MET A 1 -23.50 27.12 -29.01
C MET A 1 -23.02 26.70 -27.62
N SER A 2 -23.08 25.40 -27.33
CA SER A 2 -23.05 24.83 -25.98
C SER A 2 -21.64 24.77 -25.43
N ILE A 3 -21.20 25.81 -24.70
CA ILE A 3 -20.08 25.69 -23.78
C ILE A 3 -20.66 25.29 -22.44
N LYS A 4 -20.93 23.99 -22.30
CA LYS A 4 -21.08 23.38 -20.97
C LYS A 4 -19.73 23.55 -20.27
N GLN A 5 -19.59 24.65 -19.53
CA GLN A 5 -18.67 24.69 -18.39
C GLN A 5 -19.02 23.49 -17.53
N LYS A 6 -18.16 22.49 -17.60
CA LYS A 6 -18.26 21.27 -16.82
C LYS A 6 -17.96 21.69 -15.38
N ALA A 7 -19.01 22.12 -14.70
CA ALA A 7 -19.02 22.36 -13.27
C ALA A 7 -18.52 21.08 -12.59
N THR A 8 -17.29 21.12 -12.11
CA THR A 8 -16.80 20.19 -11.10
C THR A 8 -15.79 20.91 -10.23
N GLU A 9 -16.15 22.12 -9.77
CA GLU A 9 -15.47 22.88 -8.71
C GLU A 9 -15.66 22.24 -7.31
N GLY A 10 -15.91 20.93 -7.27
CA GLY A 10 -16.19 20.17 -6.05
C GLY A 10 -15.46 18.83 -5.99
N ALA A 11 -14.51 18.57 -6.90
CA ALA A 11 -13.56 17.49 -6.69
C ALA A 11 -12.59 17.95 -5.58
N THR A 12 -13.00 17.70 -4.34
CA THR A 12 -12.23 17.86 -3.10
C THR A 12 -10.74 17.60 -3.32
N MET A 13 -9.86 18.30 -2.60
CA MET A 13 -8.39 18.12 -2.73
C MET A 13 -7.95 16.64 -2.75
N PHE A 14 -8.71 15.77 -2.09
CA PHE A 14 -8.54 14.32 -2.12
C PHE A 14 -8.74 13.67 -3.50
N GLY A 15 -9.69 14.15 -4.31
CA GLY A 15 -9.95 13.67 -5.67
C GLY A 15 -8.84 14.05 -6.66
N GLU A 16 -8.30 15.26 -6.56
CA GLU A 16 -7.11 15.66 -7.34
C GLU A 16 -5.87 14.87 -6.90
N PHE A 17 -5.67 14.70 -5.60
CA PHE A 17 -4.58 13.89 -5.07
C PHE A 17 -4.67 12.42 -5.52
N TRP A 18 -5.88 11.84 -5.54
CA TRP A 18 -6.13 10.50 -6.06
C TRP A 18 -5.85 10.38 -7.57
N TYR A 19 -6.19 11.42 -8.34
CA TYR A 19 -5.87 11.52 -9.76
C TYR A 19 -4.35 11.61 -10.01
N PHE A 20 -3.63 12.43 -9.23
CA PHE A 20 -2.15 12.49 -9.25
C PHE A 20 -1.52 11.14 -8.87
N MET A 21 -1.96 10.49 -7.80
CA MET A 21 -1.49 9.15 -7.40
C MET A 21 -1.79 8.06 -8.43
N LYS A 22 -2.83 8.23 -9.27
CA LYS A 22 -3.11 7.29 -10.37
C LYS A 22 -2.20 7.55 -11.57
N LYS A 23 -1.77 8.81 -11.77
CA LYS A 23 -0.87 9.23 -12.86
C LYS A 23 0.58 8.78 -12.62
N TYR A 24 1.04 8.77 -11.37
CA TYR A 24 2.31 8.16 -11.00
C TYR A 24 2.10 6.65 -10.78
N LYS A 25 2.70 5.83 -11.65
CA LYS A 25 2.52 4.37 -11.74
C LYS A 25 2.47 3.68 -10.36
N ARG A 26 1.25 3.35 -9.91
CA ARG A 26 0.98 2.48 -8.73
C ARG A 26 1.69 1.11 -8.78
N TRP A 27 2.23 0.73 -9.93
CA TRP A 27 3.12 -0.42 -10.11
C TRP A 27 4.36 -0.40 -9.20
N TRP A 28 4.81 0.77 -8.72
CA TRP A 28 5.90 0.84 -7.74
C TRP A 28 5.49 0.50 -6.31
N LEU A 29 4.22 0.72 -5.93
CA LEU A 29 3.73 0.31 -4.60
C LEU A 29 3.48 -1.19 -4.50
N ALA A 30 3.11 -1.82 -5.62
CA ALA A 30 2.85 -3.26 -5.67
C ALA A 30 3.98 -4.12 -5.07
N PRO A 31 5.27 -3.95 -5.45
CA PRO A 31 6.36 -4.74 -4.86
C PRO A 31 6.54 -4.44 -3.37
N ILE A 32 6.44 -3.18 -2.94
CA ILE A 32 6.60 -2.80 -1.53
C ILE A 32 5.53 -3.47 -0.67
N ILE A 33 4.26 -3.42 -1.11
CA ILE A 33 3.13 -4.04 -0.40
C ILE A 33 3.29 -5.57 -0.39
N PHE A 34 3.74 -6.16 -1.49
CA PHE A 34 4.01 -7.60 -1.58
C PHE A 34 5.05 -8.05 -0.55
N PHE A 35 6.20 -7.35 -0.48
CA PHE A 35 7.22 -7.66 0.53
C PHE A 35 6.72 -7.46 1.96
N LEU A 36 5.93 -6.41 2.22
CA LEU A 36 5.33 -6.20 3.54
C LEU A 36 4.43 -7.37 3.96
N LEU A 37 3.60 -7.87 3.05
CA LEU A 37 2.72 -9.01 3.31
C LEU A 37 3.51 -10.29 3.53
N VAL A 38 4.52 -10.55 2.70
CA VAL A 38 5.38 -11.73 2.85
C VAL A 38 6.11 -11.69 4.19
N LEU A 39 6.77 -10.58 4.52
CA LEU A 39 7.48 -10.44 5.80
C LEU A 39 6.54 -10.51 7.00
N GLY A 40 5.38 -9.84 6.93
CA GLY A 40 4.36 -9.92 7.98
C GLY A 40 3.85 -11.34 8.19
N THR A 41 3.61 -12.08 7.10
CA THR A 41 3.18 -13.48 7.17
C THR A 41 4.26 -14.37 7.76
N VAL A 42 5.53 -14.18 7.36
CA VAL A 42 6.67 -14.92 7.91
C VAL A 42 6.79 -14.68 9.41
N ILE A 43 6.73 -13.44 9.86
CA ILE A 43 6.79 -13.09 11.29
C ILE A 43 5.63 -13.72 12.05
N PHE A 44 4.40 -13.61 11.53
CA PHE A 44 3.21 -14.17 12.15
C PHE A 44 3.30 -15.70 12.33
N VAL A 45 3.83 -16.41 11.33
CA VAL A 45 4.04 -17.86 11.41
C VAL A 45 5.19 -18.20 12.37
N LEU A 46 6.25 -17.40 12.40
CA LEU A 46 7.39 -17.61 13.29
C LEU A 46 7.05 -17.37 14.77
N GLU A 47 6.14 -16.44 15.08
CA GLU A 47 5.73 -16.15 16.46
C GLU A 47 4.97 -17.33 17.09
N GLY A 48 4.12 -18.01 16.31
CA GLY A 48 3.42 -19.25 16.73
C GLY A 48 4.25 -20.52 16.54
N SER A 49 5.46 -20.42 16.00
CA SER A 49 6.34 -21.55 15.74
C SER A 49 7.10 -21.96 17.00
N ALA A 50 7.23 -23.26 17.23
CA ALA A 50 8.15 -23.82 18.23
C ALA A 50 9.61 -23.36 18.04
N LEU A 51 9.93 -22.68 16.92
CA LEU A 51 11.23 -22.08 16.61
C LEU A 51 11.48 -20.73 17.31
N ALA A 52 10.44 -20.01 17.77
CA ALA A 52 10.60 -18.74 18.49
C ALA A 52 11.59 -18.78 19.68
N PRO A 53 11.57 -19.79 20.57
CA PRO A 53 12.54 -19.88 21.67
C PRO A 53 13.97 -20.16 21.22
N PHE A 54 14.19 -20.76 20.04
CA PHE A 54 15.53 -21.12 19.56
C PHE A 54 16.28 -19.96 18.92
N ILE A 55 15.56 -18.97 18.39
CA ILE A 55 16.17 -17.72 17.89
C ILE A 55 17.00 -17.08 19.00
N TYR A 56 16.52 -17.05 20.25
CA TYR A 56 17.28 -16.52 21.38
C TYR A 56 18.45 -17.39 21.83
N THR A 57 18.45 -18.69 21.51
CA THR A 57 19.54 -19.60 21.92
C THR A 57 20.72 -19.60 20.95
N LEU A 58 20.53 -19.10 19.72
CA LEU A 58 21.57 -19.02 18.69
C LEU A 58 22.37 -17.71 18.74
N PHE A 59 22.02 -16.78 19.63
CA PHE A 59 22.72 -15.51 19.86
C PHE A 59 23.32 -15.45 21.26
#